data_AF-A0A963DWP6-F1
#
_entry.id   AF-A0A963DWP6-F1
#
_cell.length_a   1.000
_cell.length_b   1.000
_cell.length_c   1.000
_cell.angle_alpha   90.00
_cell.angle_beta   90.00
_cell.angle_gamma   90.00
#
_symmetry.space_group_name_H-M   'P 1'
#
loop_
_entity.id
_entity.type
_entity.pdbx_description
1 polymer ?
#
loop_
_entity_poly.entity_id
_entity_poly.type
_entity_poly.pdbx_seq_one_letter_code
_entity_poly.pdbx_strand_id
1 'polypeptide(L)'
;MRRPEYAVACDRTHLASSRIPMTAGAVCSIAGLAMSPAASAHHLMDGATPGSLLEGFVSGLAHPFIGPDHFLYLLTTAMLLAFRPLRHQSPSVMALAIGILAGVLAAVSGLTMPLAEPLCVLTLVGVGAAALSRRDVGPWWTAAMIGSAALFHGMALAGAIVGSEPAPLTAYLLGLSVSAGAVVLGGGLLARTLATGFDADFPRRSRRWTGIAAIAIGNLMLLLRLGGS
;
A
#
# COMPACT_ATOMS: atom_id res chain seq x y z
N MET A 1 -15.86 -19.96 -72.31
CA MET A 1 -14.68 -19.67 -71.47
C MET A 1 -15.14 -19.35 -70.05
N ARG A 2 -14.95 -20.25 -69.08
CA ARG A 2 -15.11 -19.98 -67.64
C ARG A 2 -13.79 -20.38 -66.96
N ARG A 3 -13.19 -19.47 -66.19
CA ARG A 3 -12.00 -19.75 -65.37
C ARG A 3 -12.44 -20.43 -64.06
N PRO A 4 -11.64 -21.33 -63.46
CA PRO A 4 -11.90 -21.83 -62.12
C PRO A 4 -11.37 -20.82 -61.08
N GLU A 5 -12.20 -20.55 -60.06
CA GLU A 5 -11.81 -19.79 -58.88
C GLU A 5 -11.02 -20.70 -57.93
N TYR A 6 -9.80 -20.30 -57.61
CA TYR A 6 -8.97 -20.91 -56.57
C TYR A 6 -9.41 -20.34 -55.22
N ALA A 7 -10.21 -21.11 -54.46
CA ALA A 7 -10.49 -20.80 -53.06
C ALA A 7 -9.26 -21.17 -52.21
N VAL A 8 -8.51 -20.16 -51.78
CA VAL A 8 -7.48 -20.32 -50.74
C VAL A 8 -8.19 -20.34 -49.39
N ALA A 9 -8.41 -21.54 -48.86
CA ALA A 9 -8.81 -21.74 -47.47
C ALA A 9 -7.64 -21.38 -46.55
N CYS A 10 -7.74 -20.25 -45.85
CA CYS A 10 -6.81 -19.92 -44.77
C CYS A 10 -7.26 -20.67 -43.51
N ASP A 11 -6.64 -21.83 -43.30
CA ASP A 11 -6.76 -22.64 -42.10
C ASP A 11 -6.21 -21.88 -40.89
N ARG A 12 -7.10 -21.31 -40.07
CA ARG A 12 -6.76 -20.67 -38.79
C ARG A 12 -6.83 -21.70 -37.67
N THR A 13 -5.97 -22.71 -37.73
CA THR A 13 -5.70 -23.55 -36.57
C THR A 13 -4.61 -22.94 -35.70
N HIS A 14 -4.94 -22.80 -34.41
CA HIS A 14 -4.02 -22.93 -33.28
C HIS A 14 -2.85 -21.92 -33.19
N LEU A 15 -3.16 -20.70 -32.74
CA LEU A 15 -2.31 -20.03 -31.76
C LEU A 15 -3.10 -19.90 -30.47
N ALA A 16 -3.20 -21.03 -29.75
CA ALA A 16 -3.55 -21.03 -28.35
C ALA A 16 -2.43 -20.30 -27.62
N SER A 17 -2.63 -19.00 -27.36
CA SER A 17 -1.79 -18.27 -26.43
C SER A 17 -1.94 -18.94 -25.07
N SER A 18 -0.87 -19.62 -24.64
CA SER A 18 -0.75 -20.09 -23.27
C SER A 18 -0.77 -18.86 -22.37
N ARG A 19 -1.96 -18.52 -21.86
CA ARG A 19 -2.11 -17.57 -20.77
C ARG A 19 -1.51 -18.23 -19.55
N ILE A 20 -0.21 -18.03 -19.33
CA ILE A 20 0.44 -18.41 -18.08
C ILE A 20 -0.36 -17.72 -16.98
N PRO A 21 -1.02 -18.45 -16.06
CA PRO A 21 -1.79 -17.83 -14.99
C PRO A 21 -0.81 -17.26 -13.97
N MET A 22 -0.34 -16.03 -14.25
CA MET A 22 0.55 -15.21 -13.42
C MET A 22 -0.05 -14.89 -12.03
N THR A 23 -1.30 -15.27 -11.79
CA THR A 23 -2.09 -14.97 -10.59
C THR A 23 -1.77 -15.89 -9.40
N ALA A 24 -1.28 -17.11 -9.61
CA ALA A 24 -1.00 -18.04 -8.50
C ALA A 24 0.35 -17.74 -7.81
N GLY A 25 1.39 -17.43 -8.59
CA GLY A 25 2.73 -17.18 -8.06
C GLY A 25 2.84 -15.87 -7.27
N ALA A 26 2.21 -14.79 -7.74
CA ALA A 26 2.27 -13.48 -7.07
C ALA A 26 1.50 -13.44 -5.74
N VAL A 27 0.41 -14.20 -5.61
CA VAL A 27 -0.38 -14.26 -4.37
C VAL A 27 0.34 -15.07 -3.28
N CYS A 28 1.02 -16.16 -3.65
CA CYS A 28 1.80 -16.96 -2.71
C CYS A 28 3.02 -16.22 -2.15
N SER A 29 3.73 -15.41 -2.95
CA SER A 29 4.89 -14.64 -2.48
C SER A 29 4.53 -13.52 -1.50
N ILE A 30 3.33 -12.93 -1.63
CA ILE A 30 2.87 -11.86 -0.72
C ILE A 30 2.29 -12.45 0.59
N ALA A 31 1.66 -13.62 0.53
CA ALA A 31 1.20 -14.32 1.75
C ALA A 31 2.35 -14.69 2.70
N GLY A 32 3.55 -14.97 2.17
CA GLY A 32 4.76 -15.21 2.96
C GLY A 32 5.22 -14.00 3.80
N LEU A 33 4.95 -12.77 3.36
CA LEU A 33 5.27 -11.54 4.11
C LEU A 33 4.36 -11.33 5.33
N ALA A 34 3.18 -11.97 5.35
CA ALA A 34 2.24 -11.89 6.47
C ALA A 34 2.66 -12.77 7.67
N MET A 35 3.66 -13.64 7.51
CA MET A 35 4.17 -14.51 8.56
C MET A 35 5.29 -13.89 9.40
N SER A 36 5.78 -12.70 9.05
CA SER A 36 6.68 -11.94 9.93
C SER A 36 5.87 -11.37 11.09
N PRO A 37 6.22 -11.65 12.36
CA PRO A 37 5.59 -10.99 13.49
C PRO A 37 5.68 -9.48 13.29
N ALA A 38 4.58 -8.75 13.42
CA ALA A 38 4.64 -7.28 13.45
C ALA A 38 5.54 -6.76 14.59
N ALA A 39 5.75 -7.60 15.60
CA ALA A 39 6.80 -7.49 16.60
C ALA A 39 8.24 -7.57 16.03
N SER A 40 8.44 -7.54 14.71
CA SER A 40 9.76 -7.35 14.10
C SER A 40 9.97 -5.96 13.50
N ALA A 41 8.92 -5.12 13.45
CA ALA A 41 9.00 -3.78 12.87
C ALA A 41 9.78 -2.77 13.74
N HIS A 42 10.10 -3.13 14.99
CA HIS A 42 10.94 -2.34 15.90
C HIS A 42 12.45 -2.69 15.87
N HIS A 43 12.93 -3.55 14.97
CA HIS A 43 14.32 -4.04 14.99
C HIS A 43 15.35 -3.30 14.12
N LEU A 44 15.01 -2.21 13.41
CA LEU A 44 15.99 -1.50 12.57
C LEU A 44 17.25 -1.07 13.32
N MET A 45 17.08 -0.75 14.60
CA MET A 45 18.14 -0.30 15.50
C MET A 45 18.15 -1.15 16.77
N ASP A 46 17.80 -2.44 16.67
CA ASP A 46 17.66 -3.35 17.81
C ASP A 46 16.70 -2.84 18.91
N GLY A 47 15.70 -2.03 18.53
CA GLY A 47 14.76 -1.38 19.46
C GLY A 47 15.28 -0.08 20.09
N ALA A 48 16.48 0.38 19.74
CA ALA A 48 17.00 1.67 20.17
C ALA A 48 16.32 2.84 19.44
N THR A 49 16.19 3.96 20.13
CA THR A 49 15.73 5.21 19.53
C THR A 49 16.88 5.89 18.78
N PRO A 50 16.62 6.50 17.60
CA PRO A 50 17.64 7.22 16.84
C PRO A 50 18.30 8.34 17.65
N GLY A 51 19.64 8.34 17.70
CA GLY A 51 20.45 9.33 18.43
C GLY A 51 21.00 10.46 17.54
N SER A 52 20.96 10.31 16.21
CA SER A 52 21.50 11.28 15.26
C SER A 52 20.52 11.64 14.13
N LEU A 53 20.76 12.76 13.44
CA LEU A 53 19.98 13.16 12.26
C LEU A 53 19.97 12.08 11.18
N LEU A 54 21.13 11.44 10.93
CA LEU A 54 21.25 10.40 9.91
C LEU A 54 20.44 9.16 10.31
N GLU A 55 20.55 8.72 11.55
CA GLU A 55 19.77 7.59 12.07
C GLU A 55 18.27 7.87 12.01
N GLY A 56 17.83 9.07 12.39
CA GLY A 56 16.44 9.49 12.29
C GLY A 56 15.94 9.40 10.85
N PHE A 57 16.67 10.01 9.90
CA PHE A 57 16.31 10.00 8.49
C PHE A 57 16.25 8.58 7.89
N VAL A 58 17.26 7.75 8.16
CA VAL A 58 17.32 6.37 7.68
C VAL A 58 16.19 5.53 8.30
N SER A 59 15.93 5.70 9.59
CA SER A 59 14.79 5.07 10.28
C SER A 59 13.48 5.44 9.60
N GLY A 60 13.24 6.74 9.33
CA GLY A 60 12.05 7.20 8.62
C GLY A 60 11.91 6.65 7.20
N LEU A 61 13.01 6.56 6.45
CA LEU A 61 13.01 5.98 5.13
C LEU A 61 12.62 4.50 5.14
N ALA A 62 13.19 3.73 6.07
CA ALA A 62 13.02 2.29 6.10
C ALA A 62 11.72 1.84 6.77
N HIS A 63 11.17 2.63 7.71
CA HIS A 63 10.04 2.22 8.55
C HIS A 63 8.83 1.67 7.76
N PRO A 64 8.34 2.33 6.69
CA PRO A 64 7.18 1.82 5.95
C PRO A 64 7.40 0.49 5.24
N PHE A 65 8.64 0.06 5.05
CA PHE A 65 8.99 -1.18 4.33
C PHE A 65 9.09 -2.40 5.26
N ILE A 66 9.26 -2.19 6.56
CA ILE A 66 9.53 -3.27 7.52
C ILE A 66 8.24 -3.76 8.17
N GLY A 67 7.26 -2.86 8.35
CA GLY A 67 5.89 -3.24 8.73
C GLY A 67 5.10 -3.70 7.50
N PRO A 68 4.77 -5.00 7.33
CA PRO A 68 4.02 -5.47 6.17
C PRO A 68 2.65 -4.80 6.04
N ASP A 69 2.00 -4.44 7.15
CA ASP A 69 0.74 -3.69 7.19
C ASP A 69 0.89 -2.27 6.64
N HIS A 70 1.91 -1.53 7.07
CA HIS A 70 2.20 -0.17 6.61
C HIS A 70 2.52 -0.15 5.11
N PHE A 71 3.38 -1.06 4.65
CA PHE A 71 3.73 -1.17 3.24
C PHE A 71 2.50 -1.50 2.38
N LEU A 72 1.70 -2.48 2.80
CA LEU A 72 0.49 -2.88 2.08
C LEU A 72 -0.54 -1.76 2.05
N TYR A 73 -0.66 -0.97 3.12
CA TYR A 73 -1.53 0.21 3.14
C TYR A 73 -1.09 1.25 2.09
N LEU A 74 0.20 1.58 2.03
CA LEU A 74 0.72 2.52 1.04
C LEU A 74 0.55 1.98 -0.39
N LEU A 75 0.86 0.70 -0.63
CA LEU A 75 0.71 0.08 -1.94
C LEU A 75 -0.75 0.03 -2.39
N THR A 76 -1.66 -0.33 -1.49
CA THR A 76 -3.11 -0.35 -1.78
C THR A 76 -3.62 1.05 -2.08
N THR A 77 -3.17 2.05 -1.33
CA THR A 77 -3.47 3.47 -1.58
C THR A 77 -2.95 3.92 -2.95
N ALA A 78 -1.72 3.53 -3.32
CA ALA A 78 -1.13 3.80 -4.63
C ALA A 78 -2.04 3.27 -5.76
N MET A 79 -2.45 2.00 -5.68
CA MET A 79 -3.31 1.38 -6.69
C MET A 79 -4.73 1.95 -6.71
N LEU A 80 -5.27 2.34 -5.56
CA LEU A 80 -6.58 2.97 -5.44
C LEU A 80 -6.59 4.34 -6.18
N LEU A 81 -5.49 5.09 -6.12
CA LEU A 81 -5.37 6.42 -6.70
C LEU A 81 -4.85 6.41 -8.16
N ALA A 82 -4.04 5.41 -8.54
CA ALA A 82 -3.29 5.37 -9.81
C ALA A 82 -4.11 5.74 -11.05
N PHE A 83 -5.35 5.25 -11.12
CA PHE A 83 -6.22 5.42 -12.29
C PHE A 83 -7.33 6.46 -12.09
N ARG A 84 -7.27 7.26 -11.02
CA ARG A 84 -8.17 8.40 -10.82
C ARG A 84 -7.62 9.66 -11.50
N PRO A 85 -8.47 10.63 -11.87
CA PRO A 85 -8.00 11.93 -12.37
C PRO A 85 -7.04 12.59 -11.37
N LEU A 86 -5.99 13.26 -11.85
CA LEU A 86 -4.96 13.90 -11.00
C LEU A 86 -5.57 14.85 -9.95
N ARG A 87 -6.59 15.62 -10.31
CA ARG A 87 -7.33 16.50 -9.39
C ARG A 87 -8.00 15.77 -8.21
N HIS A 88 -8.26 14.46 -8.34
CA HIS A 88 -8.82 13.64 -7.26
C HIS A 88 -7.72 12.96 -6.44
N GLN A 89 -6.49 12.88 -6.97
CA GLN A 89 -5.35 12.31 -6.27
C GLN A 89 -4.76 13.29 -5.25
N SER A 90 -4.65 14.57 -5.61
CA SER A 90 -3.98 15.57 -4.77
C SER A 90 -4.55 15.70 -3.36
N PRO A 91 -5.88 15.72 -3.11
CA PRO A 91 -6.39 15.78 -1.73
C PRO A 91 -6.07 14.51 -0.95
N SER A 92 -6.03 13.36 -1.62
CA SER A 92 -5.76 12.06 -0.98
C SER A 92 -4.30 11.90 -0.59
N VAL A 93 -3.37 12.34 -1.44
CA VAL A 93 -1.93 12.34 -1.14
C VAL A 93 -1.62 13.33 -0.01
N MET A 94 -2.26 14.49 -0.01
CA MET A 94 -2.13 15.46 1.07
C MET A 94 -2.66 14.90 2.39
N ALA A 95 -3.85 14.28 2.37
CA ALA A 95 -4.45 13.68 3.55
C ALA A 95 -3.62 12.51 4.11
N LEU A 96 -3.01 11.69 3.23
CA LEU A 96 -2.05 10.66 3.62
C LEU A 96 -0.87 11.28 4.38
N ALA A 97 -0.20 12.27 3.80
CA ALA A 97 0.97 12.90 4.40
C ALA A 97 0.64 13.55 5.74
N ILE A 98 -0.43 14.34 5.78
CA ILE A 98 -0.91 15.00 7.02
C ILE A 98 -1.27 13.94 8.06
N GLY A 99 -2.01 12.90 7.69
CA GLY A 99 -2.43 11.85 8.60
C GLY A 99 -1.26 11.12 9.23
N ILE A 100 -0.32 10.61 8.42
CA ILE A 100 0.89 9.92 8.93
C ILE A 100 1.68 10.82 9.89
N LEU A 101 1.94 12.07 9.50
CA LEU A 101 2.73 12.98 10.34
C LEU A 101 1.98 13.36 11.63
N ALA A 102 0.69 13.66 11.53
CA ALA A 102 -0.15 13.94 12.69
C ALA A 102 -0.21 12.74 13.64
N GLY A 103 -0.26 11.51 13.11
CA GLY A 103 -0.26 10.29 13.90
C GLY A 103 1.03 10.12 14.68
N VAL A 104 2.18 10.30 14.01
CA VAL A 104 3.48 10.21 14.69
C VAL A 104 3.59 11.27 15.79
N LEU A 105 3.25 12.52 15.47
CA LEU A 105 3.34 13.64 16.42
C LEU A 105 2.38 13.47 17.60
N ALA A 106 1.17 12.97 17.37
CA ALA A 106 0.21 12.70 18.43
C ALA A 106 0.73 11.63 19.40
N ALA A 107 1.29 10.53 18.89
CA ALA A 107 1.88 9.49 19.72
C ALA A 107 3.12 9.99 20.49
N VAL A 108 4.01 10.77 19.84
CA VAL A 108 5.16 11.41 20.49
C VAL A 108 4.73 12.38 21.59
N SER A 109 3.57 13.04 21.45
CA SER A 109 3.00 13.90 22.50
C SER A 109 2.41 13.13 23.70
N GLY A 110 2.49 11.80 23.70
CA GLY A 110 1.99 10.94 24.76
C GLY A 110 0.57 10.42 24.54
N LEU A 111 -0.05 10.69 23.38
CA LEU A 111 -1.34 10.06 23.06
C LEU A 111 -1.11 8.57 22.83
N THR A 112 -1.69 7.74 23.69
CA THR A 112 -1.63 6.30 23.52
C THR A 112 -2.86 5.82 22.77
N MET A 113 -2.67 4.84 21.89
CA MET A 113 -3.77 4.21 21.18
C MET A 113 -3.85 2.74 21.57
N PRO A 114 -4.74 2.37 22.50
CA PRO A 114 -5.03 0.97 22.72
C PRO A 114 -5.53 0.37 21.40
N LEU A 115 -5.01 -0.79 21.03
CA LEU A 115 -5.32 -1.48 19.78
C LEU A 115 -4.81 -0.78 18.50
N ALA A 116 -3.72 0.00 18.58
CA ALA A 116 -3.09 0.63 17.40
C ALA A 116 -2.86 -0.37 16.26
N GLU A 117 -2.33 -1.55 16.58
CA GLU A 117 -2.04 -2.60 15.62
C GLU A 117 -3.30 -3.18 14.94
N PRO A 118 -4.35 -3.67 15.66
CA PRO A 118 -5.62 -4.05 15.05
C PRO A 118 -6.27 -2.96 14.19
N LEU A 119 -6.17 -1.69 14.59
CA LEU A 119 -6.75 -0.57 13.85
C LEU A 119 -6.01 -0.28 12.54
N CYS A 120 -4.68 -0.41 12.52
CA CYS A 120 -3.91 -0.34 11.27
C CYS A 120 -4.38 -1.43 10.29
N VAL A 121 -4.51 -2.67 10.78
CA VAL A 121 -5.00 -3.80 9.96
C VAL A 121 -6.44 -3.57 9.48
N LEU A 122 -7.34 -3.09 10.35
CA LEU A 122 -8.73 -2.82 9.98
C LEU A 122 -8.84 -1.70 8.93
N THR A 123 -8.01 -0.66 9.04
CA THR A 123 -8.01 0.42 8.05
C THR A 123 -7.41 -0.02 6.72
N LEU A 124 -6.40 -0.91 6.70
CA LEU A 124 -5.94 -1.59 5.49
C LEU A 124 -7.08 -2.37 4.81
N VAL A 125 -7.85 -3.15 5.57
CA VAL A 125 -9.02 -3.89 5.07
C VAL A 125 -10.06 -2.90 4.49
N GLY A 126 -10.30 -1.77 5.16
CA GLY A 126 -11.21 -0.72 4.70
C GLY A 126 -10.78 -0.10 3.35
N VAL A 127 -9.50 0.22 3.20
CA VAL A 127 -8.94 0.74 1.93
C VAL A 127 -9.00 -0.33 0.83
N GLY A 128 -8.73 -1.59 1.17
CA GLY A 128 -8.90 -2.73 0.26
C GLY A 128 -10.35 -2.90 -0.21
N ALA A 129 -11.32 -2.76 0.70
CA ALA A 129 -12.75 -2.78 0.38
C ALA A 129 -13.15 -1.62 -0.54
N ALA A 130 -12.58 -0.43 -0.34
CA ALA A 130 -12.77 0.70 -1.25
C ALA A 130 -12.21 0.41 -2.65
N ALA A 131 -11.07 -0.29 -2.76
CA ALA A 131 -10.52 -0.72 -4.04
C ALA A 131 -11.43 -1.73 -4.78
N LEU A 132 -12.15 -2.59 -4.04
CA LEU A 132 -13.17 -3.50 -4.59
C LEU A 132 -14.48 -2.82 -4.95
N SER A 133 -14.81 -1.73 -4.26
CA SER A 133 -16.06 -1.02 -4.44
C SER A 133 -16.23 -0.56 -5.89
N ARG A 134 -17.45 -0.70 -6.41
CA ARG A 134 -17.85 -0.13 -7.70
C ARG A 134 -18.39 1.29 -7.56
N ARG A 135 -18.54 1.79 -6.33
CA ARG A 135 -19.06 3.14 -6.08
C ARG A 135 -18.00 4.17 -6.40
N ASP A 136 -18.37 5.19 -7.16
CA ASP A 136 -17.53 6.37 -7.36
C ASP A 136 -17.69 7.28 -6.15
N VAL A 137 -16.79 7.14 -5.18
CA VAL A 137 -16.73 8.00 -4.01
C VAL A 137 -15.96 9.28 -4.35
N GLY A 138 -16.48 10.43 -3.96
CA GLY A 138 -15.87 11.73 -4.25
C GLY A 138 -14.42 11.84 -3.72
N PRO A 139 -13.63 12.78 -4.27
CA PRO A 139 -12.22 12.93 -3.91
C PRO A 139 -12.02 13.24 -2.41
N TRP A 140 -12.89 14.04 -1.81
CA TRP A 140 -12.82 14.39 -0.39
C TRP A 140 -13.13 13.22 0.54
N TRP A 141 -14.09 12.37 0.18
CA TRP A 141 -14.37 11.15 0.96
C TRP A 141 -13.21 10.16 0.88
N THR A 142 -12.63 10.02 -0.32
CA THR A 142 -11.44 9.19 -0.53
C THR A 142 -10.26 9.70 0.30
N ALA A 143 -10.06 11.03 0.31
CA ALA A 143 -9.02 11.68 1.10
C ALA A 143 -9.23 11.51 2.60
N ALA A 144 -10.47 11.68 3.09
CA ALA A 144 -10.78 11.47 4.51
C ALA A 144 -10.50 10.03 4.93
N MET A 145 -10.94 9.04 4.16
CA MET A 145 -10.67 7.62 4.43
C MET A 145 -9.16 7.32 4.46
N ILE A 146 -8.41 7.79 3.45
CA ILE A 146 -6.96 7.61 3.39
C ILE A 146 -6.28 8.32 4.56
N GLY A 147 -6.61 9.58 4.84
CA GLY A 147 -5.99 10.36 5.91
C GLY A 147 -6.27 9.81 7.30
N SER A 148 -7.50 9.34 7.57
CA SER A 148 -7.82 8.68 8.85
C SER A 148 -7.05 7.36 9.00
N ALA A 149 -6.93 6.57 7.94
CA ALA A 149 -6.09 5.37 7.97
C ALA A 149 -4.62 5.73 8.21
N ALA A 150 -4.12 6.76 7.52
CA ALA A 150 -2.75 7.26 7.66
C ALA A 150 -2.45 7.72 9.09
N LEU A 151 -3.42 8.34 9.78
CA LEU A 151 -3.31 8.75 11.17
C LEU A 151 -3.01 7.56 12.09
N PHE A 152 -3.77 6.47 11.96
CA PHE A 152 -3.56 5.29 12.80
C PHE A 152 -2.22 4.61 12.50
N HIS A 153 -1.84 4.53 11.22
CA HIS A 153 -0.52 4.03 10.83
C HIS A 153 0.59 4.92 11.39
N GLY A 154 0.45 6.26 11.35
CA GLY A 154 1.39 7.20 11.95
C GLY A 154 1.57 6.97 13.46
N MET A 155 0.46 6.77 14.19
CA MET A 155 0.50 6.46 15.63
C MET A 155 1.27 5.15 15.91
N ALA A 156 1.10 4.12 15.07
CA ALA A 156 1.81 2.86 15.21
C ALA A 156 3.32 2.99 14.86
N LEU A 157 3.64 3.72 13.79
CA LEU A 157 5.00 4.04 13.35
C LEU A 157 5.81 4.82 14.41
N ALA A 158 5.13 5.58 15.28
CA ALA A 158 5.78 6.39 16.29
C ALA A 158 6.64 5.56 17.27
N GLY A 159 6.37 4.26 17.42
CA GLY A 159 7.12 3.38 18.32
C GLY A 159 8.64 3.41 18.12
N ALA A 160 9.14 3.70 16.91
CA ALA A 160 10.59 3.80 16.66
C ALA A 160 11.21 5.17 16.97
N ILE A 161 10.40 6.19 17.29
CA ILE A 161 10.87 7.58 17.47
C ILE A 161 10.40 8.23 18.78
N VAL A 162 9.46 7.60 19.50
CA VAL A 162 9.06 8.05 20.84
C VAL A 162 10.28 8.09 21.76
N GLY A 163 10.51 9.23 22.42
CA GLY A 163 11.65 9.45 23.30
C GLY A 163 12.93 9.95 22.61
N SER A 164 12.93 10.12 21.28
CA SER A 164 14.07 10.74 20.58
C SER A 164 14.14 12.25 20.80
N GLU A 165 15.34 12.81 20.74
CA GLU A 165 15.56 14.26 20.69
C GLU A 165 14.86 14.94 19.47
N PRO A 166 14.61 16.25 19.49
CA PRO A 166 13.89 16.95 18.41
C PRO A 166 14.56 16.83 17.02
N ALA A 167 15.89 16.78 16.98
CA ALA A 167 16.65 16.68 15.74
C ALA A 167 16.41 15.33 15.00
N PRO A 168 16.68 14.15 15.60
CA PRO A 168 16.36 12.86 14.97
C PRO A 168 14.87 12.70 14.67
N LEU A 169 13.96 13.21 15.51
CA LEU A 169 12.52 13.21 15.22
C LEU A 169 12.19 13.94 13.91
N THR A 170 12.73 15.15 13.73
CA THR A 170 12.50 15.93 12.50
C THR A 170 13.04 15.19 11.28
N ALA A 171 14.24 14.61 11.39
CA ALA A 171 14.85 13.83 10.31
C ALA A 171 14.02 12.57 9.97
N TYR A 172 13.48 11.90 10.99
CA TYR A 172 12.57 10.77 10.83
C TYR A 172 11.31 11.14 10.06
N LEU A 173 10.64 12.23 10.44
CA LEU A 173 9.43 12.69 9.74
C LEU A 173 9.70 13.04 8.26
N LEU A 174 10.88 13.61 7.96
CA LEU A 174 11.31 13.88 6.59
C LEU A 174 11.55 12.58 5.81
N GLY A 175 12.31 11.64 6.38
CA GLY A 175 12.55 10.33 5.77
C GLY A 175 11.25 9.58 5.51
N LEU A 176 10.34 9.60 6.48
CA LEU A 176 9.02 8.98 6.40
C LEU A 176 8.13 9.60 5.32
N SER A 177 8.15 10.93 5.19
CA SER A 177 7.42 11.63 4.14
C SER A 177 7.95 11.27 2.75
N VAL A 178 9.27 11.17 2.60
CA VAL A 178 9.94 10.80 1.35
C VAL A 178 9.57 9.36 0.97
N SER A 179 9.71 8.40 1.88
CA SER A 179 9.43 6.98 1.60
C SER A 179 7.95 6.74 1.33
N ALA A 180 7.04 7.28 2.16
CA ALA A 180 5.60 7.14 1.96
C ALA A 180 5.14 7.78 0.64
N GLY A 181 5.65 8.99 0.34
CA GLY A 181 5.40 9.67 -0.93
C GLY A 181 5.93 8.89 -2.13
N ALA A 182 7.15 8.34 -2.04
CA ALA A 182 7.75 7.54 -3.10
C ALA A 182 6.94 6.28 -3.40
N VAL A 183 6.46 5.56 -2.38
CA VAL A 183 5.63 4.36 -2.59
C VAL A 183 4.31 4.72 -3.26
N VAL A 184 3.61 5.76 -2.79
CA VAL A 184 2.28 6.10 -3.30
C VAL A 184 2.33 6.73 -4.69
N LEU A 185 3.16 7.75 -4.88
CA LEU A 185 3.29 8.45 -6.16
C LEU A 185 4.04 7.59 -7.18
N GLY A 186 5.17 6.99 -6.78
CA GLY A 186 5.98 6.14 -7.63
C GLY A 186 5.26 4.85 -8.01
N GLY A 187 4.60 4.18 -7.06
CA GLY A 187 3.77 3.01 -7.31
C GLY A 187 2.60 3.32 -8.23
N GLY A 188 1.93 4.46 -8.03
CA GLY A 188 0.86 4.93 -8.90
C GLY A 188 1.34 5.23 -10.32
N LEU A 189 2.49 5.88 -10.47
CA LEU A 189 3.12 6.13 -11.76
C LEU A 189 3.50 4.83 -12.47
N LEU A 190 4.15 3.90 -11.75
CA LEU A 190 4.54 2.61 -12.28
C LEU A 190 3.32 1.83 -12.79
N ALA A 191 2.23 1.79 -12.03
CA ALA A 191 1.00 1.13 -12.45
C ALA A 191 0.40 1.74 -13.73
N ARG A 192 0.46 3.07 -13.88
CA ARG A 192 0.01 3.75 -15.10
C ARG A 192 0.90 3.44 -16.30
N THR A 193 2.22 3.43 -16.10
CA THR A 193 3.19 3.09 -17.15
C THR A 193 2.98 1.66 -17.62
N LEU A 194 2.88 0.71 -16.69
CA LEU A 194 2.61 -0.70 -17.00
C LEU A 194 1.28 -0.88 -17.73
N ALA A 195 0.24 -0.14 -17.34
CA ALA A 195 -1.08 -0.24 -17.97
C ALA A 195 -1.08 0.08 -19.46
N THR A 196 -0.09 0.81 -19.99
CA THR A 196 0.02 1.09 -21.43
C THR A 196 0.35 -0.16 -22.27
N GLY A 197 0.93 -1.19 -21.65
CA GLY A 197 1.25 -2.47 -22.30
C GLY A 197 0.19 -3.55 -22.16
N PHE A 198 -0.95 -3.27 -21.50
CA PHE A 198 -2.01 -4.26 -21.23
C PHE A 198 -3.36 -3.87 -21.85
N ASP A 199 -4.33 -4.79 -21.74
CA ASP A 199 -5.69 -4.57 -22.19
C ASP A 199 -6.41 -3.44 -21.42
N ALA A 200 -7.50 -2.92 -21.99
CA ALA A 200 -8.28 -1.84 -21.39
C ALA A 200 -8.91 -2.20 -20.03
N ASP A 201 -8.98 -3.50 -19.71
CA ASP A 201 -9.50 -4.01 -18.44
C ASP A 201 -8.43 -4.06 -17.33
N PHE A 202 -7.15 -3.88 -17.67
CA PHE A 202 -6.04 -3.94 -16.73
C PHE A 202 -6.22 -3.02 -15.52
N PRO A 203 -6.56 -1.71 -15.65
CA PRO A 203 -6.75 -0.83 -14.50
C PRO A 203 -7.81 -1.33 -13.51
N ARG A 204 -8.92 -1.86 -14.04
CA ARG A 204 -10.02 -2.39 -13.22
C ARG A 204 -9.59 -3.68 -12.53
N ARG A 205 -8.86 -4.54 -13.25
CA ARG A 205 -8.40 -5.85 -12.77
C ARG A 205 -7.32 -5.67 -11.69
N SER A 206 -6.32 -4.84 -11.92
CA SER A 206 -5.22 -4.57 -10.97
C SER A 206 -5.75 -3.96 -9.68
N ARG A 207 -6.65 -2.96 -9.75
CA ARG A 207 -7.30 -2.38 -8.57
C ARG A 207 -8.05 -3.43 -7.76
N ARG A 208 -8.80 -4.32 -8.42
CA ARG A 208 -9.55 -5.40 -7.75
C ARG A 208 -8.63 -6.40 -7.07
N TRP A 209 -7.62 -6.91 -7.77
CA TRP A 209 -6.68 -7.86 -7.17
C TRP A 209 -5.92 -7.26 -5.99
N THR A 210 -5.55 -5.99 -6.07
CA THR A 210 -4.94 -5.27 -4.94
C THR A 210 -5.88 -5.21 -3.75
N GLY A 211 -7.17 -4.90 -3.98
CA GLY A 211 -8.19 -4.92 -2.93
C GLY A 211 -8.40 -6.31 -2.30
N ILE A 212 -8.45 -7.37 -3.12
CA ILE A 212 -8.56 -8.76 -2.64
C ILE A 212 -7.35 -9.10 -1.78
N ALA A 213 -6.13 -8.80 -2.26
CA ALA A 213 -4.90 -9.07 -1.54
C ALA A 213 -4.85 -8.33 -0.20
N ALA A 214 -5.17 -7.02 -0.18
CA ALA A 214 -5.20 -6.21 1.03
C ALA A 214 -6.17 -6.77 2.07
N ILE A 215 -7.38 -7.18 1.66
CA ILE A 215 -8.37 -7.78 2.54
C ILE A 215 -7.90 -9.14 3.04
N ALA A 216 -7.43 -10.03 2.15
CA ALA A 216 -7.02 -11.38 2.52
C ALA A 216 -5.84 -11.36 3.49
N ILE A 217 -4.80 -10.58 3.18
CA ILE A 217 -3.61 -10.45 4.02
C ILE A 217 -3.98 -9.74 5.33
N GLY A 218 -4.76 -8.65 5.28
CA GLY A 218 -5.21 -7.96 6.48
C GLY A 218 -5.99 -8.87 7.43
N ASN A 219 -6.92 -9.68 6.91
CA ASN A 219 -7.65 -10.66 7.74
C ASN A 219 -6.72 -11.74 8.30
N LEU A 220 -5.76 -12.24 7.52
CA LEU A 220 -4.76 -13.18 8.02
C LEU A 220 -3.94 -12.57 9.17
N MET A 221 -3.46 -11.34 9.03
CA MET A 221 -2.73 -10.63 10.06
C MET A 221 -3.58 -10.41 11.32
N LEU A 222 -4.86 -10.07 11.15
CA LEU A 222 -5.80 -9.92 12.26
C LEU A 222 -5.99 -11.24 13.01
N LEU A 223 -6.17 -12.35 12.28
CA LEU A 223 -6.33 -13.68 12.87
C LEU A 223 -5.08 -14.12 13.64
N LEU A 224 -3.89 -13.90 13.09
CA LEU A 224 -2.62 -14.21 13.76
C LEU A 224 -2.46 -13.42 15.06
N ARG A 225 -2.91 -12.16 15.09
CA ARG A 225 -2.88 -11.31 16.29
C ARG A 225 -3.91 -11.73 17.34
N LEU A 226 -5.09 -12.19 16.93
CA LEU A 226 -6.14 -12.65 17.85
C LEU A 226 -5.91 -14.08 18.37
N GLY A 227 -5.20 -14.92 17.62
CA GLY A 227 -4.91 -16.31 17.98
C GLY A 227 -3.59 -16.52 18.75
N GLY A 228 -2.75 -15.48 18.86
CA GLY A 228 -1.46 -15.51 19.56
C GLY A 228 -1.50 -15.01 21.01
N SER A 229 -2.69 -14.80 21.59
CA SER A 229 -2.92 -14.39 22.98
C SER A 229 -2.99 -15.57 23.94
#